data_AF-A0A965D179-F1
#
_entry.id   AF-A0A965D179-F1
#
_cell.length_a   1.000
_cell.length_b   1.000
_cell.length_c   1.000
_cell.angle_alpha   90.00
_cell.angle_beta   90.00
_cell.angle_gamma   90.00
#
_symmetry.space_group_name_H-M   'P 1'
#
loop_
_entity.id
_entity.type
_entity.pdbx_description
1 polymer ?
#
loop_
_entity_poly.entity_id
_entity_poly.type
_entity_poly.pdbx_seq_one_letter_code
_entity_poly.pdbx_strand_id
1 'polypeptide(L)' 'MPSKPKVQLKDIGLDIGLAFAKHVYKTDYLHYGIWPEGLKVEPANVLEAQTNYADLLFENIPAGVESILDVGCGSG' A
#
# COMPACT_ATOMS: atom_id res chain seq x y z
N MET A 1 -6.50 -21.65 32.30
CA MET A 1 -5.23 -21.13 31.74
C MET A 1 -5.58 -20.29 30.53
N PRO A 2 -5.08 -19.04 30.39
CA PRO A 2 -5.30 -18.29 29.16
C PRO A 2 -4.59 -19.00 28.01
N SER A 3 -5.26 -19.17 26.88
CA SER A 3 -4.66 -19.75 25.67
C SER A 3 -3.49 -18.88 25.21
N LYS A 4 -2.35 -19.50 24.88
CA LYS A 4 -1.22 -18.77 24.27
C LYS A 4 -1.72 -18.03 23.02
N PRO A 5 -1.33 -16.76 22.80
CA PRO A 5 -1.69 -16.05 21.58
C PRO A 5 -1.18 -16.85 20.38
N LYS A 6 -2.08 -17.16 19.45
CA LYS A 6 -1.70 -17.82 18.20
C LYS A 6 -0.94 -16.80 17.38
N VAL A 7 0.33 -17.05 17.14
CA VAL A 7 1.13 -16.29 16.17
C VAL A 7 0.47 -16.46 14.81
N GLN A 8 0.03 -15.37 14.21
CA GLN A 8 -0.54 -15.37 12.87
C GLN A 8 0.58 -15.18 11.85
N LEU A 9 0.94 -16.27 11.15
CA LEU A 9 1.97 -16.26 10.10
C LEU A 9 1.72 -15.19 9.02
N LYS A 10 0.43 -14.88 8.77
CA LYS A 10 0.01 -13.83 7.83
C LYS A 10 0.54 -12.46 8.23
N ASP A 11 0.42 -12.10 9.51
CA ASP A 11 0.80 -10.78 10.03
C ASP A 11 2.32 -10.61 9.93
N ILE A 12 3.07 -11.66 10.28
CA ILE A 12 4.54 -11.69 10.11
C ILE A 12 4.94 -11.54 8.64
N GLY A 13 4.26 -12.24 7.73
CA GLY A 13 4.54 -12.13 6.30
C GLY A 13 4.29 -10.72 5.78
N LEU A 14 3.25 -10.05 6.26
CA LEU A 14 2.94 -8.66 5.92
C LEU A 14 4.02 -7.71 6.42
N ASP A 15 4.46 -7.85 7.67
CA ASP A 15 5.52 -7.01 8.26
C ASP A 15 6.84 -7.15 7.50
N ILE A 16 7.21 -8.39 7.15
CA ILE A 16 8.42 -8.66 6.36
C ILE A 16 8.30 -8.05 4.95
N GLY A 17 7.15 -8.22 4.30
CA GLY A 17 6.88 -7.65 2.98
C GLY A 17 6.95 -6.12 2.99
N LEU A 18 6.36 -5.50 4.01
CA LEU A 18 6.40 -4.05 4.20
C LEU A 18 7.84 -3.56 4.43
N ALA A 19 8.60 -4.23 5.31
CA ALA A 19 9.99 -3.90 5.56
C ALA A 19 10.82 -3.99 4.26
N PHE A 20 10.63 -5.04 3.47
CA PHE A 20 11.28 -5.19 2.16
C PHE A 20 10.91 -4.05 1.20
N ALA A 21 9.61 -3.74 1.06
CA ALA A 21 9.11 -2.70 0.17
C ALA A 21 9.70 -1.32 0.53
N LYS A 22 9.74 -0.97 1.81
CA LYS A 22 10.35 0.26 2.30
C LYS A 22 11.84 0.36 1.97
N HIS A 23 12.58 -0.74 2.10
CA HIS A 23 14.03 -0.72 1.91
C HIS A 23 14.43 -0.75 0.43
N VAL A 24 13.75 -1.57 -0.38
CA VAL A 24 14.10 -1.82 -1.78
C VAL A 24 13.43 -0.83 -2.73
N TYR A 25 12.13 -0.64 -2.58
CA TYR A 25 11.33 0.20 -3.49
C TYR A 25 11.08 1.62 -2.96
N LYS A 26 11.53 1.91 -1.73
CA LYS A 26 11.35 3.21 -1.06
C LYS A 26 9.88 3.62 -0.92
N THR A 27 9.00 2.62 -0.76
CA THR A 27 7.55 2.82 -0.66
C THR A 27 7.02 2.32 0.67
N ASP A 28 6.01 3.03 1.20
CA ASP A 28 5.22 2.59 2.34
C ASP A 28 3.96 1.81 1.92
N TYR A 29 3.75 1.64 0.61
CA TYR A 29 2.57 1.00 0.05
C TYR A 29 2.77 -0.50 -0.19
N LEU A 30 1.73 -1.28 0.13
CA LEU A 30 1.59 -2.70 -0.22
C LEU A 30 0.41 -2.96 -1.18
N HIS A 31 0.10 -1.98 -2.03
CA HIS A 31 -0.91 -2.07 -3.08
C HIS A 31 -0.30 -1.98 -4.48
N TYR A 32 -1.14 -2.13 -5.52
CA TYR A 32 -0.74 -2.02 -6.93
C TYR A 32 -0.32 -0.59 -7.32
N GLY A 33 0.41 -0.46 -8.43
CA GLY A 33 0.73 0.84 -9.03
C GLY A 33 0.07 1.01 -10.40
N ILE A 34 -0.20 2.26 -10.77
CA ILE A 34 -0.57 2.67 -12.12
C ILE A 34 0.69 3.04 -12.89
N TRP A 35 0.88 2.39 -14.04
CA TRP A 35 2.03 2.57 -14.91
C TRP A 35 1.59 3.30 -16.19
N PRO A 36 1.60 4.64 -16.23
CA PRO A 36 1.22 5.39 -17.40
C PRO A 36 2.24 5.21 -18.54
N GLU A 37 1.85 5.61 -19.74
CA GLU A 37 2.77 5.66 -20.87
C GLU A 37 3.97 6.55 -20.53
N GLY A 38 5.18 6.03 -20.77
CA GLY A 38 6.43 6.71 -20.44
C GLY A 38 7.05 6.29 -19.10
N LEU A 39 6.28 5.70 -18.17
CA LEU A 39 6.83 5.13 -16.93
C LEU A 39 7.32 3.70 -17.17
N LYS A 40 8.63 3.50 -17.12
CA LYS A 40 9.22 2.16 -17.31
C LYS A 40 8.89 1.25 -16.13
N VAL A 41 8.48 0.01 -16.42
CA VAL A 41 8.22 -1.02 -15.41
C VAL A 41 9.54 -1.55 -14.85
N GLU A 42 10.08 -0.88 -13.84
CA GLU A 42 11.32 -1.24 -13.17
C GLU A 42 11.25 -0.94 -11.66
N PRO A 43 12.04 -1.64 -10.82
CA PRO A 43 12.02 -1.47 -9.36
C PRO A 43 12.10 -0.02 -8.86
N ALA A 44 12.89 0.83 -9.54
CA ALA A 44 13.07 2.23 -9.15
C ALA A 44 11.80 3.07 -9.27
N ASN A 45 10.84 2.63 -10.10
CA ASN A 45 9.63 3.39 -10.41
C ASN A 45 8.39 2.86 -9.67
N VAL A 46 8.55 1.86 -8.80
CA VAL A 46 7.43 1.27 -8.04
C VAL A 46 6.73 2.30 -7.16
N LEU A 47 7.49 3.16 -6.46
CA LEU A 47 6.93 4.24 -5.66
C LEU A 47 6.08 5.18 -6.51
N GLU A 48 6.61 5.63 -7.64
CA GLU A 48 5.89 6.54 -8.55
C GLU A 48 4.59 5.90 -9.06
N ALA A 49 4.64 4.64 -9.48
CA ALA A 49 3.45 3.93 -9.93
C ALA A 49 2.39 3.80 -8.82
N GLN A 50 2.80 3.51 -7.58
CA GLN A 50 1.87 3.42 -6.45
C GLN A 50 1.30 4.79 -6.06
N THR A 51 2.10 5.85 -6.10
CA THR A 51 1.62 7.23 -5.90
C THR A 51 0.58 7.60 -6.96
N ASN A 52 0.83 7.30 -8.24
CA ASN A 52 -0.15 7.55 -9.31
C ASN A 52 -1.49 6.83 -9.05
N TYR A 53 -1.46 5.64 -8.46
CA TYR A 53 -2.68 4.93 -8.06
C TYR A 53 -3.42 5.65 -6.94
N ALA A 54 -2.71 6.08 -5.90
CA ALA A 54 -3.31 6.83 -4.79
C ALA A 54 -3.89 8.17 -5.27
N ASP A 55 -3.17 8.90 -6.11
CA ASP A 55 -3.62 10.16 -6.70
C ASP A 55 -4.91 9.97 -7.50
N LEU A 56 -5.01 8.91 -8.32
CA LEU A 56 -6.25 8.59 -9.02
C LEU A 56 -7.41 8.38 -8.03
N LEU A 57 -7.19 7.68 -6.92
CA LEU A 57 -8.24 7.48 -5.91
C LEU A 57 -8.68 8.82 -5.32
N PHE A 58 -7.73 9.70 -4.98
CA PHE A 58 -8.03 11.04 -4.44
C PHE A 58 -8.79 11.92 -5.43
N GLU A 59 -8.40 11.91 -6.70
CA GLU A 59 -9.08 12.66 -7.78
C GLU A 59 -10.53 12.22 -7.99
N ASN A 60 -10.84 10.96 -7.66
CA ASN A 60 -12.19 10.40 -7.79
C ASN A 60 -13.07 10.66 -6.56
N ILE A 61 -12.57 11.31 -5.51
CA ILE A 61 -13.39 11.69 -4.35
C ILE A 61 -14.25 12.91 -4.74
N PRO A 62 -15.59 12.82 -4.66
CA PRO A 62 -16.46 13.95 -4.99
C PRO A 62 -16.23 15.16 -4.07
N ALA A 63 -16.41 16.36 -4.62
CA ALA A 63 -16.38 17.59 -3.83
C ALA A 63 -17.45 17.55 -2.72
N GLY A 64 -17.07 18.01 -1.52
CA GLY A 64 -17.98 18.07 -0.36
C GLY A 64 -18.06 16.77 0.46
N VAL A 65 -17.23 15.75 0.18
CA VAL A 65 -17.07 14.61 1.08
C VAL A 65 -16.39 15.06 2.38
N GLU A 66 -17.05 14.82 3.51
CA GLU A 66 -16.55 15.20 4.84
C GLU A 66 -15.89 14.03 5.61
N SER A 67 -16.19 12.79 5.21
CA SER A 67 -15.69 11.58 5.88
C SER A 67 -15.51 10.43 4.91
N ILE A 68 -14.43 9.66 5.09
CA ILE A 68 -14.10 8.47 4.30
C ILE A 68 -13.94 7.28 5.24
N LEU A 69 -14.51 6.13 4.85
CA LEU A 69 -14.24 4.85 5.50
C LEU A 69 -13.29 4.04 4.61
N ASP A 70 -12.08 3.80 5.12
CA ASP A 70 -11.12 2.92 4.46
C ASP A 70 -11.24 1.49 5.02
N VAL A 71 -11.83 0.60 4.21
CA VAL A 71 -12.08 -0.79 4.59
C VAL A 71 -10.87 -1.63 4.24
N GLY A 72 -10.09 -2.00 5.25
CA GLY A 72 -8.89 -2.81 5.06
C GLY A 72 -7.65 -2.01 4.70
N CYS A 73 -7.49 -0.83 5.31
CA CYS A 73 -6.37 0.12 5.10
C CYS A 73 -4.96 -0.47 5.26
N GLY A 74 -4.81 -1.65 5.88
CA GLY A 74 -3.53 -2.34 5.96
C GLY A 74 -2.47 -1.51 6.67
N SER A 75 -1.45 -1.07 5.94
CA SER A 75 -0.32 -0.29 6.47
C SER A 75 -0.56 1.23 6.54
N GLY A 76 -1.70 1.72 6.08
CA GLY A 76 -2.02 3.15 6.06
C GLY A 76 -3.06 3.46 5.02
#